data_AF-Q2Y6D9-F1
#
_entry.id   AF-Q2Y6D9-F1
#
_cell.length_a   1.000
_cell.length_b   1.000
_cell.length_c   1.000
_cell.angle_alpha   90.00
_cell.angle_beta   90.00
_cell.angle_gamma   90.00
#
_symmetry.space_group_name_H-M   'P 1'
#
loop_
_entity.id
_entity.type
_entity.pdbx_description
1 polymer ?
#
loop_
_entity_poly.entity_id
_entity_poly.type
_entity_poly.pdbx_seq_one_letter_code
_entity_poly.pdbx_strand_id
1 'polypeptide(L)'
;MKLPQFIHATGMGIIGCVLSLDVAAHALWLEKEAGAIRLYFGEYAENLREPSPGRLDSIIEPKVTMVNAKGVEKPVEARRENNYFAIPAGNDQDGAVLVQALKQSIREPQGQIPSPTYRRFLYTRLGSGGSLPLDIQESGNTLRLTYLGKPVPKVEIVVIAPNGWEKHLQTDEKGEVTYSLLEPGLYVIEAKYEMHKPGEFEGKAYAVESHKITRSLYK
;
A
#
# COMPACT_ATOMS: atom_id res chain seq x y z
N MET A 1 0.26 -67.46 27.63
CA MET A 1 0.67 -67.06 26.27
C MET A 1 -0.50 -66.32 25.64
N LYS A 2 -0.42 -64.98 25.54
CA LYS A 2 -1.48 -64.11 25.00
C LYS A 2 -1.04 -63.54 23.65
N LEU A 3 -1.96 -63.52 22.68
CA LEU A 3 -1.80 -62.97 21.33
C LEU A 3 -1.50 -61.46 21.34
N PRO A 4 -0.84 -60.90 20.30
CA PRO A 4 -0.70 -59.46 20.15
C PRO A 4 -1.95 -58.84 19.51
N GLN A 5 -2.32 -57.67 20.00
CA GLN A 5 -3.47 -56.86 19.58
C GLN A 5 -2.98 -55.81 18.57
N PHE A 6 -3.54 -55.80 17.36
CA PHE A 6 -3.26 -54.79 16.34
C PHE A 6 -3.98 -53.48 16.68
N ILE A 7 -3.23 -52.41 16.88
CA ILE A 7 -3.77 -51.05 17.09
C ILE A 7 -4.05 -50.43 15.72
N HIS A 8 -5.30 -50.00 15.52
CA HIS A 8 -5.75 -49.24 14.37
C HIS A 8 -5.12 -47.85 14.38
N ALA A 9 -4.40 -47.49 13.32
CA ALA A 9 -3.94 -46.12 13.08
C ALA A 9 -5.15 -45.24 12.72
N THR A 10 -5.50 -44.32 13.61
CA THR A 10 -6.50 -43.27 13.36
C THR A 10 -5.83 -42.19 12.50
N GLY A 11 -6.30 -42.03 11.27
CA GLY A 11 -5.83 -40.96 10.38
C GLY A 11 -6.23 -39.60 10.92
N MET A 12 -5.24 -38.81 11.32
CA MET A 12 -5.41 -37.41 11.70
C MET A 12 -5.58 -36.58 10.42
N GLY A 13 -6.82 -36.16 10.13
CA GLY A 13 -7.07 -35.17 9.09
C GLY A 13 -6.49 -33.83 9.50
N ILE A 14 -5.40 -33.39 8.86
CA ILE A 14 -4.87 -32.05 9.02
C ILE A 14 -5.83 -31.10 8.31
N ILE A 15 -6.75 -30.50 9.09
CA ILE A 15 -7.47 -29.30 8.66
C ILE A 15 -6.41 -28.22 8.52
N GLY A 16 -6.06 -27.90 7.27
CA GLY A 16 -5.23 -26.76 6.92
C GLY A 16 -5.95 -25.49 7.32
N CYS A 17 -5.73 -25.02 8.54
CA CYS A 17 -6.00 -23.65 8.92
C CYS A 17 -5.08 -22.78 8.07
N VAL A 18 -5.61 -22.20 7.00
CA VAL A 18 -5.00 -21.02 6.38
C VAL A 18 -5.08 -19.92 7.43
N LEU A 19 -4.04 -19.82 8.24
CA LEU A 19 -3.80 -18.64 9.05
C LEU A 19 -3.50 -17.52 8.05
N SER A 20 -4.52 -16.76 7.68
CA SER A 20 -4.34 -15.42 7.13
C SER A 20 -3.63 -14.60 8.20
N LEU A 21 -2.32 -14.66 8.20
CA LEU A 21 -1.50 -13.70 8.91
C LEU A 21 -1.90 -12.35 8.31
N ASP A 22 -2.41 -11.42 9.13
CA ASP A 22 -2.57 -9.99 8.81
C ASP A 22 -1.17 -9.37 8.54
N VAL A 23 -0.44 -9.89 7.55
CA VAL A 23 0.58 -9.16 6.81
C VAL A 23 -0.16 -7.91 6.35
N ALA A 24 0.38 -6.74 6.69
CA ALA A 24 -0.30 -5.46 6.54
C ALA A 24 -0.60 -5.13 5.06
N ALA A 25 -1.61 -5.78 4.50
CA ALA A 25 -1.94 -5.77 3.08
C ALA A 25 -2.63 -4.45 2.70
N HIS A 26 -3.41 -3.85 3.60
CA HIS A 26 -4.10 -2.59 3.31
C HIS A 26 -3.15 -1.48 2.85
N ALA A 27 -3.42 -0.96 1.67
CA ALA A 27 -2.78 0.18 1.05
C ALA A 27 -3.82 1.24 0.68
N LEU A 28 -3.33 2.43 0.32
CA LEU A 28 -4.11 3.40 -0.42
C LEU A 28 -3.80 3.25 -1.90
N TRP A 29 -4.76 3.41 -2.81
CA TRP A 29 -4.47 3.58 -4.23
C TRP A 29 -5.46 4.54 -4.88
N LEU A 30 -5.09 5.05 -6.05
CA LEU A 30 -5.89 6.00 -6.82
C LEU A 30 -6.45 5.33 -8.07
N GLU A 31 -7.71 5.58 -8.36
CA GLU A 31 -8.31 5.23 -9.65
C GLU A 31 -8.90 6.47 -10.31
N LYS A 32 -8.75 6.56 -11.62
CA LYS A 32 -9.41 7.55 -12.47
C LYS A 32 -10.63 6.92 -13.13
N GLU A 33 -11.79 7.51 -12.92
CA GLU A 33 -13.06 7.04 -13.52
C GLU A 33 -13.88 8.25 -13.99
N ALA A 34 -14.24 8.28 -15.27
CA ALA A 34 -15.05 9.34 -15.88
C ALA A 34 -14.58 10.78 -15.55
N GLY A 35 -13.26 10.98 -15.46
CA GLY A 35 -12.65 12.27 -15.12
C GLY A 35 -12.52 12.55 -13.63
N ALA A 36 -13.20 11.81 -12.75
CA ALA A 36 -13.02 11.89 -11.30
C ALA A 36 -11.85 11.01 -10.84
N ILE A 37 -11.26 11.36 -9.69
CA ILE A 37 -10.22 10.57 -9.05
C ILE A 37 -10.78 10.05 -7.73
N ARG A 38 -10.65 8.75 -7.49
CA ARG A 38 -11.09 8.08 -6.26
C ARG A 38 -9.87 7.54 -5.54
N LEU A 39 -9.78 7.86 -4.26
CA LEU A 39 -8.80 7.28 -3.34
C LEU A 39 -9.46 6.14 -2.57
N TYR A 40 -8.99 4.92 -2.81
CA TYR A 40 -9.45 3.74 -2.09
C TYR A 40 -8.50 3.34 -0.97
N PHE A 41 -9.01 2.57 -0.01
CA PHE A 41 -8.25 1.91 1.04
C PHE A 41 -8.66 0.44 1.08
N GLY A 42 -7.71 -0.50 1.17
CA GLY A 42 -8.01 -1.92 0.96
C GLY A 42 -6.85 -2.69 0.35
N GLU A 43 -7.16 -3.79 -0.33
CA GLU A 43 -6.20 -4.71 -0.94
C GLU A 43 -6.53 -4.86 -2.42
N TYR A 44 -5.72 -4.24 -3.28
CA TYR A 44 -6.03 -4.16 -4.71
C TYR A 44 -6.03 -5.54 -5.38
N ALA A 45 -5.06 -6.40 -5.05
CA ALA A 45 -4.94 -7.75 -5.60
C ALA A 45 -6.18 -8.61 -5.33
N GLU A 46 -6.79 -8.44 -4.15
CA GLU A 46 -7.98 -9.15 -3.70
C GLU A 46 -9.29 -8.44 -4.09
N ASN A 47 -9.20 -7.35 -4.86
CA ASN A 47 -10.33 -6.50 -5.22
C ASN A 47 -11.12 -5.96 -4.00
N LEU A 48 -10.47 -5.89 -2.83
CA LEU A 48 -11.07 -5.49 -1.56
C LEU A 48 -11.01 -3.96 -1.40
N ARG A 49 -12.18 -3.32 -1.30
CA ARG A 49 -12.32 -1.88 -1.01
C ARG A 49 -13.05 -1.70 0.31
N GLU A 50 -12.39 -1.09 1.27
CA GLU A 50 -12.93 -0.90 2.61
C GLU A 50 -14.07 0.12 2.62
N PRO A 51 -15.20 -0.18 3.29
CA PRO A 51 -16.34 0.73 3.36
C PRO A 51 -16.25 1.73 4.53
N SER A 52 -17.15 2.70 4.47
CA SER A 52 -17.55 3.64 5.52
C SER A 52 -19.08 3.53 5.71
N PRO A 53 -19.59 3.27 6.92
CA PRO A 53 -18.82 3.02 8.14
C PRO A 53 -18.01 1.72 8.04
N GLY A 54 -16.78 1.71 8.58
CA GLY A 54 -15.87 0.58 8.48
C GLY A 54 -14.40 0.95 8.55
N ARG A 55 -13.51 0.12 7.98
CA ARG A 55 -12.06 0.36 8.06
C ARG A 55 -11.62 1.61 7.29
N LEU A 56 -12.41 2.11 6.34
CA LEU A 56 -12.13 3.39 5.68
C LEU A 56 -12.12 4.56 6.68
N ASP A 57 -12.88 4.46 7.78
CA ASP A 57 -12.94 5.50 8.80
C ASP A 57 -11.61 5.71 9.52
N SER A 58 -10.73 4.71 9.50
CA SER A 58 -9.36 4.80 10.04
C SER A 58 -8.45 5.73 9.24
N ILE A 59 -8.85 6.11 8.02
CA ILE A 59 -8.15 7.11 7.21
C ILE A 59 -8.69 8.49 7.61
N ILE A 60 -7.97 9.14 8.52
CA ILE A 60 -8.32 10.45 9.06
C ILE A 60 -7.65 11.52 8.20
N GLU A 61 -8.46 12.37 7.55
CA GLU A 61 -8.03 13.56 6.80
C GLU A 61 -6.83 13.30 5.87
N PRO A 62 -7.00 12.50 4.80
CA PRO A 62 -5.92 12.28 3.85
C PRO A 62 -5.52 13.62 3.21
N LYS A 63 -4.23 13.96 3.28
CA LYS A 63 -3.68 15.16 2.64
C LYS A 63 -3.52 14.90 1.16
N VAL A 64 -4.25 15.63 0.32
CA VAL A 64 -4.16 15.52 -1.14
C VAL A 64 -3.50 16.76 -1.72
N THR A 65 -2.50 16.55 -2.57
CA THR A 65 -1.81 17.60 -3.32
C THR A 65 -1.91 17.31 -4.81
N MET A 66 -2.48 18.24 -5.56
CA MET A 66 -2.47 18.23 -7.02
C MET A 66 -1.22 18.96 -7.49
N VAL A 67 -0.50 18.38 -8.44
CA VAL A 67 0.67 18.99 -9.09
C VAL A 67 0.35 19.16 -10.55
N ASN A 68 0.46 20.38 -11.09
CA ASN A 68 0.24 20.60 -12.52
C ASN A 68 1.51 20.30 -13.35
N ALA A 69 1.42 20.31 -14.67
CA ALA A 69 2.53 20.03 -15.58
C ALA A 69 3.71 21.01 -15.45
N LYS A 70 3.50 22.18 -14.84
CA LYS A 70 4.56 23.16 -14.51
C LYS A 70 5.18 22.92 -13.14
N GLY A 71 4.77 21.89 -12.42
CA GLY A 71 5.24 21.59 -11.06
C GLY A 71 4.60 22.45 -9.97
N VAL A 72 3.54 23.21 -10.26
CA VAL A 72 2.85 24.01 -9.25
C VAL A 72 1.95 23.10 -8.43
N GLU A 73 2.19 23.10 -7.12
CA GLU A 73 1.43 22.31 -6.16
C GLU A 73 0.22 23.09 -5.63
N LYS A 74 -0.91 22.39 -5.48
CA LYS A 74 -2.14 22.92 -4.89
C LYS A 74 -2.76 21.88 -3.95
N PRO A 75 -2.99 22.20 -2.66
CA PRO A 75 -3.73 21.31 -1.78
C PRO A 75 -5.19 21.23 -2.22
N VAL A 76 -5.78 20.05 -2.12
CA VAL A 76 -7.18 19.78 -2.43
C VAL A 76 -7.80 18.96 -1.31
N GLU A 77 -9.06 19.20 -1.01
CA GLU A 77 -9.81 18.40 -0.04
C GLU A 77 -10.41 17.16 -0.72
N ALA A 78 -10.29 16.02 -0.03
CA ALA A 78 -10.97 14.79 -0.43
C ALA A 78 -12.24 14.61 0.40
N ARG A 79 -13.35 14.26 -0.26
CA ARG A 79 -14.65 14.02 0.40
C ARG A 79 -14.84 12.52 0.61
N ARG A 80 -15.10 12.08 1.83
CA ARG A 80 -15.37 10.65 2.11
C ARG A 80 -16.74 10.26 1.55
N GLU A 81 -16.78 9.17 0.78
CA GLU A 81 -17.98 8.46 0.36
C GLU A 81 -18.05 7.06 1.02
N ASN A 82 -19.02 6.24 0.60
CA ASN A 82 -19.28 4.92 1.19
C ASN A 82 -18.11 3.93 1.12
N ASN A 83 -17.19 4.03 0.16
CA ASN A 83 -16.05 3.10 0.02
C ASN A 83 -14.80 3.73 -0.62
N TYR A 84 -14.75 5.05 -0.73
CA TYR A 84 -13.59 5.80 -1.24
C TYR A 84 -13.62 7.24 -0.73
N PHE A 85 -12.54 7.98 -0.95
CA PHE A 85 -12.57 9.44 -0.91
C PHE A 85 -12.60 9.99 -2.34
N ALA A 86 -13.58 10.83 -2.64
CA ALA A 86 -13.69 11.56 -3.89
C ALA A 86 -12.68 12.71 -3.91
N ILE A 87 -11.82 12.74 -4.91
CA ILE A 87 -10.87 13.82 -5.17
C ILE A 87 -11.34 14.57 -6.43
N PRO A 88 -11.56 15.90 -6.35
CA PRO A 88 -11.91 16.72 -7.50
C PRO A 88 -10.93 16.55 -8.66
N ALA A 89 -11.47 16.44 -9.87
CA ALA A 89 -10.67 16.38 -11.09
C ALA A 89 -9.80 17.64 -11.24
N GLY A 90 -8.53 17.45 -11.58
CA GLY A 90 -7.70 18.54 -12.10
C GLY A 90 -8.02 18.81 -13.56
N ASN A 91 -7.85 20.05 -14.01
CA ASN A 91 -7.90 20.40 -15.43
C ASN A 91 -6.64 19.95 -16.19
N ASP A 92 -5.60 19.55 -15.46
CA ASP A 92 -4.31 19.18 -16.00
C ASP A 92 -4.20 17.65 -16.08
N GLN A 93 -4.29 17.13 -17.30
CA GLN A 93 -4.23 15.69 -17.56
C GLN A 93 -2.82 15.12 -17.40
N ASP A 94 -1.79 15.97 -17.43
CA ASP A 94 -0.38 15.59 -17.34
C ASP A 94 0.20 15.80 -15.94
N GLY A 95 -0.63 16.27 -15.01
CA GLY A 95 -0.26 16.48 -13.61
C GLY A 95 -0.14 15.20 -12.77
N ALA A 96 0.17 15.38 -11.49
CA ALA A 96 0.14 14.33 -10.48
C ALA A 96 -0.91 14.60 -9.41
N VAL A 97 -1.37 13.51 -8.79
CA VAL A 97 -2.10 13.53 -7.52
C VAL A 97 -1.28 12.77 -6.50
N LEU A 98 -0.91 13.45 -5.42
CA LEU A 98 -0.12 12.91 -4.33
C LEU A 98 -0.98 12.87 -3.06
N VAL A 99 -1.03 11.72 -2.40
CA VAL A 99 -1.82 11.54 -1.19
C VAL A 99 -0.96 11.04 -0.04
N GLN A 100 -1.19 11.59 1.14
CA GLN A 100 -0.58 11.16 2.40
C GLN A 100 -1.64 10.97 3.46
N ALA A 101 -1.67 9.78 4.08
CA ALA A 101 -2.43 9.55 5.30
C ALA A 101 -1.45 9.29 6.45
N LEU A 102 -1.40 10.24 7.37
CA LEU A 102 -0.35 10.38 8.37
C LEU A 102 -0.88 10.36 9.81
N LYS A 103 -2.14 10.00 10.05
CA LYS A 103 -2.80 10.05 11.37
C LYS A 103 -3.28 8.67 11.85
N GLN A 104 -2.71 7.62 11.29
CA GLN A 104 -3.07 6.24 11.54
C GLN A 104 -2.70 5.89 12.97
N SER A 105 -3.66 5.33 13.70
CA SER A 105 -3.45 4.83 15.05
C SER A 105 -2.27 3.86 15.09
N ILE A 106 -1.55 3.85 16.21
CA ILE A 106 -0.48 2.89 16.44
C ILE A 106 -1.08 1.48 16.36
N ARG A 107 -0.44 0.62 15.56
CA ARG A 107 -0.79 -0.79 15.48
C ARG A 107 -0.09 -1.52 16.62
N GLU A 108 -0.90 -2.05 17.52
CA GLU A 108 -0.45 -2.93 18.58
C GLU A 108 -0.17 -4.34 18.05
N PRO A 109 0.74 -5.09 18.70
CA PRO A 109 0.93 -6.51 18.48
C PRO A 109 -0.38 -7.28 18.49
N GLN A 110 -0.57 -8.16 17.50
CA GLN A 110 -1.71 -9.08 17.46
C GLN A 110 -1.24 -10.49 17.79
N GLY A 111 -1.99 -11.19 18.64
CA GLY A 111 -1.69 -12.56 19.04
C GLY A 111 -0.67 -12.67 20.18
N GLN A 112 -0.20 -13.90 20.42
CA GLN A 112 0.68 -14.22 21.55
C GLN A 112 2.18 -14.05 21.23
N ILE A 113 2.52 -13.82 19.96
CA ILE A 113 3.90 -13.65 19.52
C ILE A 113 4.31 -12.20 19.76
N PRO A 114 5.40 -11.94 20.52
CA PRO A 114 5.93 -10.59 20.65
C PRO A 114 6.24 -10.01 19.28
N SER A 115 5.63 -8.87 18.96
CA SER A 115 5.92 -8.07 17.77
C SER A 115 6.08 -6.61 18.19
N PRO A 116 6.78 -5.79 17.40
CA PRO A 116 6.90 -4.37 17.73
C PRO A 116 5.57 -3.64 17.49
N THR A 117 5.42 -2.49 18.14
CA THR A 117 4.37 -1.52 17.84
C THR A 117 4.76 -0.69 16.63
N TYR A 118 3.81 -0.47 15.72
CA TYR A 118 4.07 0.20 14.45
C TYR A 118 3.35 1.53 14.33
N ARG A 119 4.08 2.55 13.88
CA ARG A 119 3.52 3.78 13.35
C ARG A 119 3.42 3.67 11.82
N ARG A 120 2.20 3.62 11.30
CA ARG A 120 1.96 3.48 9.85
C ARG A 120 1.85 4.83 9.15
N PHE A 121 2.52 4.96 8.02
CA PHE A 121 2.38 6.06 7.08
C PHE A 121 1.97 5.49 5.72
N LEU A 122 0.88 5.99 5.16
CA LEU A 122 0.36 5.53 3.87
C LEU A 122 0.49 6.65 2.84
N TYR A 123 0.97 6.27 1.67
CA TYR A 123 1.20 7.17 0.55
C TYR A 123 0.59 6.55 -0.71
N THR A 124 0.11 7.37 -1.63
CA THR A 124 -0.20 6.93 -2.98
C THR A 124 -0.04 8.06 -3.98
N ARG A 125 0.24 7.70 -5.24
CA ARG A 125 0.27 8.66 -6.33
C ARG A 125 -0.31 8.14 -7.63
N LEU A 126 -0.74 9.11 -8.43
CA LEU A 126 -1.09 8.97 -9.84
C LEU A 126 -0.36 10.08 -10.61
N GLY A 127 0.18 9.78 -11.78
CA GLY A 127 0.86 10.76 -12.64
C GLY A 127 2.28 11.14 -12.18
N SER A 128 2.82 12.20 -12.78
CA SER A 128 4.22 12.63 -12.66
C SER A 128 4.34 14.06 -12.13
N GLY A 129 5.39 14.34 -11.35
CA GLY A 129 5.61 15.64 -10.69
C GLY A 129 5.43 15.59 -9.17
N GLY A 130 6.06 16.54 -8.47
CA GLY A 130 6.14 16.57 -7.01
C GLY A 130 6.82 15.33 -6.41
N SER A 131 6.79 15.23 -5.09
CA SER A 131 7.42 14.13 -4.35
C SER A 131 6.68 13.76 -3.07
N LEU A 132 6.70 12.48 -2.71
CA LEU A 132 6.22 11.97 -1.42
C LEU A 132 7.41 11.57 -0.52
N PRO A 133 7.23 11.47 0.82
CA PRO A 133 8.28 11.00 1.71
C PRO A 133 8.78 9.59 1.39
N LEU A 134 7.89 8.64 1.10
CA LEU A 134 8.23 7.41 0.40
C LEU A 134 7.53 7.49 -0.96
N ASP A 135 8.29 7.36 -2.05
CA ASP A 135 7.79 7.63 -3.40
C ASP A 135 8.29 6.59 -4.39
N ILE A 136 7.42 6.23 -5.34
CA ILE A 136 7.74 5.43 -6.52
C ILE A 136 7.61 6.35 -7.73
N GLN A 137 8.74 6.77 -8.27
CA GLN A 137 8.78 7.54 -9.51
C GLN A 137 8.96 6.60 -10.70
N GLU A 138 8.43 6.98 -11.85
CA GLU A 138 8.51 6.19 -13.07
C GLU A 138 9.20 7.01 -14.17
N SER A 139 10.09 6.36 -14.89
CA SER A 139 10.69 6.88 -16.11
C SER A 139 10.73 5.77 -17.16
N GLY A 140 9.79 5.79 -18.10
CA GLY A 140 9.62 4.70 -19.06
C GLY A 140 9.31 3.38 -18.36
N ASN A 141 10.11 2.34 -18.62
CA ASN A 141 9.94 1.02 -18.01
C ASN A 141 10.71 0.84 -16.68
N THR A 142 11.16 1.93 -16.07
CA THR A 142 11.92 1.91 -14.82
C THR A 142 11.13 2.58 -13.71
N LEU A 143 11.03 1.90 -12.57
CA LEU A 143 10.50 2.44 -11.33
C LEU A 143 11.67 2.71 -10.39
N ARG A 144 11.66 3.86 -9.71
CA ARG A 144 12.64 4.22 -8.69
C ARG A 144 11.93 4.46 -7.37
N LEU A 145 12.27 3.65 -6.36
CA LEU A 145 11.82 3.82 -4.99
C LEU A 145 12.78 4.75 -4.24
N THR A 146 12.21 5.78 -3.61
CA THR A 146 12.98 6.73 -2.79
C THR A 146 12.33 6.97 -1.44
N TYR A 147 13.15 7.20 -0.42
CA TYR A 147 12.73 7.69 0.89
C TYR A 147 13.43 9.00 1.18
N LEU A 148 12.65 10.07 1.39
CA LEU A 148 13.11 11.45 1.54
C LEU A 148 14.06 11.86 0.40
N GLY A 149 13.70 11.48 -0.84
CA GLY A 149 14.46 11.75 -2.06
C GLY A 149 15.73 10.90 -2.25
N LYS A 150 16.06 10.00 -1.31
CA LYS A 150 17.22 9.10 -1.42
C LYS A 150 16.80 7.73 -1.95
N PRO A 151 17.58 7.09 -2.82
CA PRO A 151 17.36 5.71 -3.24
C PRO A 151 17.18 4.74 -2.07
N VAL A 152 16.23 3.80 -2.21
CA VAL A 152 16.01 2.72 -1.25
C VAL A 152 16.34 1.37 -1.90
N PRO A 153 17.54 0.82 -1.67
CA PRO A 153 17.95 -0.43 -2.29
C PRO A 153 17.39 -1.65 -1.56
N LYS A 154 17.34 -2.79 -2.25
CA LYS A 154 17.00 -4.11 -1.71
C LYS A 154 15.61 -4.20 -1.07
N VAL A 155 14.69 -3.35 -1.51
CA VAL A 155 13.28 -3.36 -1.09
C VAL A 155 12.43 -3.99 -2.18
N GLU A 156 11.42 -4.74 -1.76
CA GLU A 156 10.46 -5.35 -2.66
C GLU A 156 9.54 -4.28 -3.28
N ILE A 157 9.37 -4.38 -4.59
CA ILE A 157 8.34 -3.69 -5.38
C ILE A 157 7.41 -4.78 -5.91
N VAL A 158 6.12 -4.67 -5.60
CA VAL A 158 5.09 -5.58 -6.11
C VAL A 158 4.31 -4.87 -7.20
N VAL A 159 4.31 -5.42 -8.42
CA VAL A 159 3.49 -4.92 -9.53
C VAL A 159 2.22 -5.77 -9.60
N ILE A 160 1.08 -5.17 -9.25
CA ILE A 160 -0.21 -5.86 -9.20
C ILE A 160 -1.03 -5.51 -10.45
N ALA A 161 -1.43 -6.54 -11.19
CA ALA A 161 -2.20 -6.43 -12.43
C ALA A 161 -3.70 -6.25 -12.19
N PRO A 162 -4.49 -5.83 -13.22
CA PRO A 162 -5.93 -5.64 -13.08
C PRO A 162 -6.72 -6.86 -12.61
N ASN A 163 -6.19 -8.06 -12.87
CA ASN A 163 -6.78 -9.34 -12.47
C ASN A 163 -6.25 -9.86 -11.12
N GLY A 164 -5.47 -9.04 -10.39
CA GLY A 164 -4.86 -9.40 -9.11
C GLY A 164 -3.55 -10.19 -9.21
N TRP A 165 -3.07 -10.52 -10.40
CA TRP A 165 -1.77 -11.20 -10.53
C TRP A 165 -0.61 -10.29 -10.09
N GLU A 166 0.29 -10.83 -9.28
CA GLU A 166 1.40 -10.08 -8.71
C GLU A 166 2.76 -10.49 -9.31
N LYS A 167 3.58 -9.49 -9.61
CA LYS A 167 5.01 -9.66 -9.90
C LYS A 167 5.85 -9.00 -8.83
N HIS A 168 6.66 -9.80 -8.15
CA HIS A 168 7.58 -9.33 -7.12
C HIS A 168 8.94 -9.03 -7.75
N LEU A 169 9.45 -7.83 -7.50
CA LEU A 169 10.73 -7.32 -7.97
C LEU A 169 11.51 -6.79 -6.76
N GLN A 170 12.83 -6.70 -6.87
CA GLN A 170 13.66 -6.14 -5.81
C GLN A 170 14.50 -4.98 -6.35
N THR A 171 14.48 -3.85 -5.65
CA THR A 171 15.24 -2.65 -6.04
C THR A 171 16.74 -2.90 -5.99
N ASP A 172 17.45 -2.37 -6.98
CA ASP A 172 18.92 -2.38 -7.03
C ASP A 172 19.55 -1.32 -6.11
N GLU A 173 20.88 -1.15 -6.17
CA GLU A 173 21.61 -0.16 -5.36
C GLU A 173 21.20 1.31 -5.66
N LYS A 174 20.53 1.58 -6.78
CA LYS A 174 19.96 2.88 -7.15
C LYS A 174 18.48 3.01 -6.76
N GLY A 175 17.93 2.01 -6.08
CA GLY A 175 16.51 1.96 -5.75
C GLY A 175 15.62 1.65 -6.95
N GLU A 176 16.19 1.08 -8.03
CA GLU A 176 15.50 0.92 -9.32
C GLU A 176 15.06 -0.53 -9.58
N VAL A 177 13.95 -0.67 -10.29
CA VAL A 177 13.53 -1.92 -10.93
C VAL A 177 13.06 -1.65 -12.35
N THR A 178 13.35 -2.58 -13.26
CA THR A 178 12.72 -2.60 -14.58
C THR A 178 11.49 -3.49 -14.55
N TYR A 179 10.40 -3.02 -15.14
CA TYR A 179 9.12 -3.72 -15.14
C TYR A 179 8.46 -3.68 -16.52
N SER A 180 7.43 -4.51 -16.70
CA SER A 180 6.67 -4.59 -17.94
C SER A 180 5.21 -4.81 -17.59
N LEU A 181 4.33 -4.00 -18.17
CA LEU A 181 2.87 -4.19 -18.08
C LEU A 181 2.45 -5.06 -19.27
N LEU A 182 1.65 -6.11 -19.06
CA LEU A 182 1.33 -7.09 -20.10
C LEU A 182 -0.03 -6.81 -20.74
N GLU A 183 -1.06 -6.66 -19.93
CA GLU A 183 -2.45 -6.47 -20.36
C GLU A 183 -2.88 -5.01 -20.16
N PRO A 184 -3.88 -4.50 -20.90
CA PRO A 184 -4.47 -3.18 -20.64
C PRO A 184 -5.16 -3.12 -19.28
N GLY A 185 -5.14 -1.94 -18.65
CA GLY A 185 -5.87 -1.68 -17.41
C GLY A 185 -5.05 -1.00 -16.33
N LEU A 186 -5.65 -0.91 -15.14
CA LEU A 186 -5.00 -0.34 -13.96
C LEU A 186 -4.03 -1.34 -13.34
N TYR A 187 -2.80 -0.89 -13.13
CA TYR A 187 -1.81 -1.55 -12.29
C TYR A 187 -1.61 -0.73 -11.02
N VAL A 188 -1.50 -1.41 -9.89
CA VAL A 188 -1.09 -0.81 -8.63
C VAL A 188 0.27 -1.37 -8.26
N ILE A 189 1.25 -0.49 -8.18
CA ILE A 189 2.62 -0.85 -7.79
C ILE A 189 2.78 -0.52 -6.32
N GLU A 190 3.16 -1.47 -5.50
CA GLU A 190 3.32 -1.29 -4.06
C GLU A 190 4.77 -1.44 -3.61
N ALA A 191 5.15 -0.68 -2.58
CA ALA A 191 6.34 -0.95 -1.78
C ALA A 191 6.11 -0.62 -0.31
N LYS A 192 6.87 -1.29 0.55
CA LYS A 192 6.89 -1.06 1.99
C LYS A 192 8.33 -0.85 2.45
N TYR A 193 8.54 0.19 3.25
CA TYR A 193 9.83 0.51 3.85
C TYR A 193 9.67 0.70 5.36
N GLU A 194 10.38 -0.10 6.14
CA GLU A 194 10.31 -0.10 7.60
C GLU A 194 11.63 0.27 8.23
N MET A 195 11.57 1.02 9.32
CA MET A 195 12.75 1.43 10.09
C MET A 195 12.47 1.27 11.58
N HIS A 196 13.41 0.68 12.29
CA HIS A 196 13.38 0.62 13.75
C HIS A 196 13.75 1.99 14.33
N LYS A 197 12.75 2.86 14.40
CA LYS A 197 12.86 4.25 14.84
C LYS A 197 11.79 4.49 15.90
N PRO A 198 12.12 4.25 17.18
CA PRO A 198 11.15 4.42 18.26
C PRO A 198 10.73 5.88 18.41
N GLY A 199 9.48 6.09 18.82
CA GLY A 199 8.92 7.42 19.02
C GLY A 199 7.58 7.38 19.75
N GLU A 200 6.90 8.52 19.77
CA GLU A 200 5.58 8.67 20.36
C GLU A 200 4.61 9.32 19.37
N PHE A 201 3.35 8.89 19.38
CA PHE A 201 2.27 9.51 18.63
C PHE A 201 1.00 9.53 19.48
N GLU A 202 0.43 10.71 19.69
CA GLU A 202 -0.79 10.91 20.50
C GLU A 202 -0.71 10.24 21.89
N GLY A 203 0.42 10.39 22.59
CA GLY A 203 0.62 9.83 23.93
C GLY A 203 0.96 8.34 23.97
N LYS A 204 1.14 7.68 22.83
CA LYS A 204 1.47 6.25 22.74
C LYS A 204 2.83 6.02 22.10
N ALA A 205 3.64 5.14 22.69
CA ALA A 205 4.95 4.79 22.17
C ALA A 205 4.85 3.78 21.00
N TYR A 206 5.73 3.91 20.02
CA TYR A 206 5.95 2.91 18.97
C TYR A 206 7.43 2.57 18.82
N ALA A 207 7.74 1.39 18.26
CA ALA A 207 9.10 0.94 18.01
C ALA A 207 9.54 1.08 16.54
N VAL A 208 8.61 0.93 15.59
CA VAL A 208 8.89 0.88 14.16
C VAL A 208 8.04 1.89 13.38
N GLU A 209 8.67 2.64 12.48
CA GLU A 209 7.96 3.38 11.43
C GLU A 209 7.77 2.45 10.22
N SER A 210 6.53 2.30 9.76
CA SER A 210 6.18 1.53 8.57
C SER A 210 5.59 2.46 7.51
N HIS A 211 6.35 2.71 6.45
CA HIS A 211 5.93 3.50 5.30
C HIS A 211 5.46 2.57 4.19
N LYS A 212 4.24 2.77 3.68
CA LYS A 212 3.71 2.03 2.52
C LYS A 212 3.31 3.02 1.43
N ILE A 213 3.79 2.81 0.22
CA ILE A 213 3.51 3.63 -0.96
C ILE A 213 2.84 2.76 -2.02
N THR A 214 1.90 3.34 -2.76
CA THR A 214 1.51 2.81 -4.05
C THR A 214 1.64 3.82 -5.19
N ARG A 215 1.79 3.31 -6.41
CA ARG A 215 1.65 4.08 -7.64
C ARG A 215 0.62 3.42 -8.53
N SER A 216 -0.40 4.17 -8.92
CA SER A 216 -1.37 3.75 -9.92
C SER A 216 -0.86 4.06 -11.32
N LEU A 217 -0.85 3.05 -12.20
CA LEU A 217 -0.46 3.16 -13.60
C LEU A 217 -1.52 2.57 -14.52
N TYR A 218 -1.76 3.23 -15.65
CA TYR A 218 -2.66 2.73 -16.67
C TYR A 218 -1.84 2.31 -17.88
N LYS A 219 -2.02 1.06 -18.34
CA LYS A 219 -1.54 0.59 -19.64
C LYS A 219 -2.63 0.71 -20.69
#